data_AF-A0A0P9HZW0-F1
#
_entry.id   AF-A0A0P9HZW0-F1
#
_cell.length_a   1.000
_cell.length_b   1.000
_cell.length_c   1.000
_cell.angle_alpha   90.00
_cell.angle_beta   90.00
_cell.angle_gamma   90.00
#
_symmetry.space_group_name_H-M   'P 1'
#
loop_
_entity.id
_entity.type
_entity.pdbx_description
1 polymer ?
#
loop_
_entity_poly.entity_id
_entity_poly.type
_entity_poly.pdbx_seq_one_letter_code
_entity_poly.pdbx_strand_id
1 'polypeptide(L)'
;GSSSGSAVLVALQEVDMAIGGDQGGSIRMPSAWSGIVGHKPTYSLVPYTGAFPIERTIDHVGPMANNVRDCAIMLDVIAGADGLDSRQKNPPAVSCVATLDQGVAGLKIGLLREGFAIPGMSEPQVDALVRAA
;
A
#
# COMPACT_ATOMS: atom_id res chain seq x y z
N GLY A 1 -11.09 1.01 7.66
CA GLY A 1 -10.03 1.56 8.52
C GLY A 1 -8.78 0.68 8.46
N SER A 2 -7.79 0.90 9.32
CA SER A 2 -7.71 2.03 10.29
C SER A 2 -7.38 3.38 9.64
N SER A 3 -6.74 3.42 8.47
CA SER A 3 -6.39 4.66 7.78
C SER A 3 -7.54 5.27 6.94
N SER A 4 -8.79 5.18 7.41
CA SER A 4 -9.95 5.73 6.70
C SER A 4 -9.97 7.26 6.67
N GLY A 5 -9.46 7.93 7.71
CA GLY A 5 -9.29 9.39 7.71
C GLY A 5 -8.33 9.84 6.60
N SER A 6 -7.18 9.18 6.49
CA SER A 6 -6.24 9.40 5.38
C SER A 6 -6.89 9.15 4.02
N ALA A 7 -7.63 8.05 3.88
CA ALA A 7 -8.28 7.69 2.62
C ALA A 7 -9.32 8.73 2.17
N VAL A 8 -10.20 9.17 3.08
CA VAL A 8 -11.27 10.11 2.73
C VAL A 8 -10.73 11.49 2.36
N LEU A 9 -9.69 11.97 3.06
CA LEU A 9 -9.07 13.26 2.75
C LEU A 9 -8.42 13.25 1.36
N VAL A 10 -7.73 12.17 1.00
CA VAL A 10 -7.17 12.00 -0.35
C VAL A 10 -8.28 11.90 -1.39
N ALA A 11 -9.30 11.06 -1.16
CA ALA A 11 -10.39 10.84 -2.12
C ALA A 11 -11.20 12.12 -2.39
N LEU A 12 -11.38 12.97 -1.38
CA LEU A 12 -12.04 14.27 -1.50
C LEU A 12 -11.10 15.38 -2.01
N GLN A 13 -9.83 15.07 -2.28
CA GLN A 13 -8.80 16.03 -2.71
C GLN A 13 -8.57 17.18 -1.72
N GLU A 14 -8.80 16.92 -0.42
CA GLU A 14 -8.46 17.84 0.67
C GLU A 14 -6.95 17.84 0.96
N VAL A 15 -6.26 16.75 0.58
CA VAL A 15 -4.80 16.62 0.60
C VAL A 15 -4.33 15.83 -0.63
N ASP A 16 -3.12 16.13 -1.12
CA ASP A 16 -2.54 15.43 -2.28
C ASP A 16 -2.17 13.98 -1.95
N MET A 17 -1.57 13.77 -0.78
CA MET A 17 -1.03 12.50 -0.30
C MET A 17 -1.21 12.39 1.21
N ALA A 18 -1.30 11.16 1.71
CA ALA A 18 -1.37 10.87 3.13
C ALA A 18 -0.52 9.65 3.50
N ILE A 19 -0.15 9.58 4.78
CA ILE A 19 0.42 8.37 5.39
C ILE A 19 -0.69 7.52 5.99
N GLY A 20 -0.60 6.20 5.82
CA GLY A 20 -1.38 5.22 6.54
C GLY A 20 -0.51 4.19 7.27
N GLY A 21 -1.14 3.44 8.18
CA GLY A 21 -0.56 2.28 8.84
C GLY A 21 -1.28 1.01 8.40
N ASP A 22 -0.56 -0.10 8.20
CA ASP A 22 -1.13 -1.37 7.71
C ASP A 22 -0.57 -2.57 8.46
N GLN A 23 -1.42 -3.18 9.28
CA GLN A 23 -1.12 -4.43 9.99
C GLN A 23 -1.74 -5.64 9.28
N GLY A 24 -3.00 -5.51 8.87
CA GLY A 24 -3.77 -6.56 8.21
C GLY A 24 -4.56 -6.09 6.99
N GLY A 25 -4.26 -4.90 6.48
CA GLY A 25 -5.01 -4.25 5.39
C GLY A 25 -5.34 -2.79 5.63
N SER A 26 -4.86 -2.18 6.72
CA SER A 26 -5.32 -0.84 7.14
C SER A 26 -4.95 0.31 6.21
N ILE A 27 -4.03 0.14 5.26
CA ILE A 27 -3.81 1.05 4.11
C ILE A 27 -4.67 0.59 2.92
N ARG A 28 -4.57 -0.69 2.57
CA ARG A 28 -5.14 -1.23 1.32
C ARG A 28 -6.66 -1.26 1.31
N MET A 29 -7.28 -1.66 2.42
CA MET A 29 -8.74 -1.79 2.55
C MET A 29 -9.44 -0.42 2.46
N PRO A 30 -9.04 0.63 3.23
CA PRO A 30 -9.62 1.96 3.03
C PRO A 30 -9.38 2.53 1.63
N SER A 31 -8.21 2.29 1.04
CA SER A 31 -7.91 2.77 -0.30
C SER A 31 -8.83 2.15 -1.35
N ALA A 32 -9.04 0.83 -1.27
CA ALA A 32 -9.97 0.11 -2.14
C ALA A 32 -11.41 0.60 -1.99
N TRP A 33 -11.87 0.86 -0.76
CA TRP A 33 -13.23 1.37 -0.52
C TRP A 33 -13.42 2.84 -0.90
N SER A 34 -12.38 3.66 -0.85
CA SER A 34 -12.43 5.07 -1.20
C SER A 34 -12.05 5.36 -2.66
N GLY A 35 -11.66 4.34 -3.43
CA GLY A 35 -11.31 4.51 -4.85
C GLY A 35 -9.98 5.22 -5.09
N ILE A 36 -9.02 5.08 -4.16
CA ILE A 36 -7.68 5.69 -4.25
C ILE A 36 -6.59 4.62 -4.28
N VAL A 37 -5.34 5.04 -4.49
CA VAL A 37 -4.17 4.17 -4.41
C VAL A 37 -3.62 4.18 -2.98
N GLY A 38 -3.36 3.00 -2.43
CA GLY A 38 -2.66 2.84 -1.16
C GLY A 38 -1.68 1.70 -1.23
N HIS A 39 -0.43 1.96 -0.85
CA HIS A 39 0.64 0.98 -0.95
C HIS A 39 1.12 0.57 0.44
N LYS A 40 1.07 -0.74 0.73
CA LYS A 40 1.76 -1.32 1.87
C LYS A 40 3.14 -1.79 1.40
N PRO A 41 4.24 -1.14 1.80
CA PRO A 41 5.58 -1.52 1.35
C PRO A 41 6.02 -2.89 1.86
N THR A 42 7.17 -3.36 1.37
CA THR A 42 7.90 -4.48 1.97
C THR A 42 8.14 -4.20 3.46
N TYR A 43 7.98 -5.21 4.31
CA TYR A 43 8.18 -5.07 5.74
C TYR A 43 9.58 -4.50 6.06
N SER A 44 9.60 -3.49 6.93
CA SER A 44 10.78 -2.71 7.32
C SER A 44 11.44 -1.83 6.24
N LEU A 45 10.87 -1.72 5.03
CA LEU A 45 11.35 -0.77 4.02
C LEU A 45 11.19 0.68 4.50
N VAL A 46 10.03 0.99 5.09
CA VAL A 46 9.75 2.27 5.74
C VAL A 46 9.89 2.08 7.25
N PRO A 47 10.63 2.95 7.95
CA PRO A 47 10.77 2.86 9.40
C PRO A 47 9.42 3.07 10.09
N TYR A 48 9.14 2.28 11.13
CA TYR A 48 7.94 2.43 11.95
C TYR A 48 8.17 3.38 13.14
N THR A 49 9.35 4.00 13.23
CA THR A 49 9.72 4.93 14.30
C THR A 49 8.71 6.07 14.42
N GLY A 50 8.22 6.30 15.64
CA GLY A 50 7.23 7.34 15.95
C GLY A 50 5.78 6.93 15.72
N ALA A 51 5.49 5.86 14.96
CA ALA A 51 4.14 5.33 14.82
C ALA A 51 3.76 4.47 16.04
N PHE A 52 2.47 4.46 16.39
CA PHE A 52 1.99 3.66 17.52
C PHE A 52 2.04 2.16 17.19
N PRO A 53 2.78 1.33 17.96
CA PRO A 53 2.93 -0.09 17.66
C PRO A 53 1.65 -0.86 17.97
N ILE A 54 1.31 -1.83 17.12
CA ILE A 54 0.27 -2.83 17.42
C ILE A 54 0.93 -4.19 17.62
N GLU A 55 1.62 -4.68 16.58
CA GLU A 55 2.36 -5.93 16.65
C GLU A 55 3.58 -5.82 15.71
N ARG A 56 4.77 -5.99 16.29
CA ARG A 56 6.03 -5.58 15.65
C ARG A 56 6.27 -6.27 14.32
N THR A 57 5.84 -7.51 14.16
CA THR A 57 6.12 -8.34 12.97
C THR A 57 5.20 -8.05 11.79
N ILE A 58 4.11 -7.32 12.01
CA ILE A 58 3.13 -6.97 10.97
C ILE A 58 2.90 -5.47 10.80
N ASP A 59 3.48 -4.63 11.65
CA ASP A 59 3.38 -3.18 11.56
C ASP A 59 4.05 -2.63 10.28
N HIS A 60 3.29 -1.90 9.46
CA HIS A 60 3.80 -1.16 8.29
C HIS A 60 3.30 0.28 8.29
N VAL A 61 4.10 1.19 7.71
CA VAL A 61 3.70 2.54 7.30
C VAL A 61 3.84 2.64 5.78
N GLY A 62 2.95 3.37 5.11
CA GLY A 62 3.01 3.52 3.66
C GLY A 62 2.17 4.66 3.09
N PRO A 63 2.38 4.99 1.81
CA PRO A 63 1.74 6.12 1.16
C PRO A 63 0.33 5.81 0.65
N MET A 64 -0.50 6.86 0.60
CA MET A 64 -1.85 6.86 0.05
C MET A 64 -2.03 8.12 -0.81
N ALA A 65 -2.51 7.97 -2.05
CA ALA A 65 -2.66 9.07 -3.02
C ALA A 65 -3.72 8.76 -4.08
N ASN A 66 -4.11 9.76 -4.88
CA ASN A 66 -5.09 9.58 -5.96
C ASN A 66 -4.53 8.86 -7.20
N ASN A 67 -3.21 8.64 -7.28
CA ASN A 67 -2.58 7.93 -8.39
C ASN A 67 -1.30 7.18 -7.96
N VAL A 68 -0.85 6.26 -8.81
CA VAL A 68 0.31 5.39 -8.53
C VAL A 68 1.62 6.18 -8.47
N ARG A 69 1.76 7.22 -9.30
CA ARG A 69 2.98 8.03 -9.36
C ARG A 69 3.23 8.77 -8.05
N ASP A 70 2.20 9.35 -7.45
CA ASP A 70 2.33 10.07 -6.18
C ASP A 70 2.64 9.12 -5.01
N CYS A 71 2.05 7.92 -4.99
CA CYS A 71 2.47 6.88 -4.05
C CYS A 71 3.94 6.51 -4.24
N ALA A 72 4.43 6.39 -5.48
CA ALA A 72 5.83 6.09 -5.76
C ALA A 72 6.77 7.23 -5.33
N ILE A 73 6.39 8.49 -5.60
CA ILE A 73 7.14 9.68 -5.15
C ILE A 73 7.25 9.70 -3.63
N MET A 74 6.13 9.52 -2.92
CA MET A 74 6.13 9.52 -1.47
C MET A 74 6.95 8.35 -0.91
N LEU A 75 6.87 7.16 -1.52
CA LEU A 75 7.64 6.00 -1.10
C LEU A 75 9.16 6.25 -1.24
N ASP A 76 9.60 6.85 -2.34
CA ASP A 76 11.01 7.22 -2.56
C ASP A 76 11.54 8.19 -1.50
N VAL A 77 10.65 9.00 -0.89
CA VAL A 77 11.01 9.93 0.19
C VAL A 77 11.07 9.24 1.56
N ILE A 78 10.12 8.35 1.86
CA ILE A 78 9.96 7.79 3.23
C ILE A 78 10.67 6.44 3.42
N ALA A 79 11.08 5.76 2.34
CA ALA A 79 11.79 4.49 2.41
C ALA A 79 13.26 4.69 2.81
N GLY A 80 13.81 3.73 3.55
CA GLY A 80 15.21 3.71 3.95
C GLY A 80 15.40 3.47 5.44
N ALA A 81 16.63 3.10 5.82
CA ALA A 81 16.98 2.90 7.23
C ALA A 81 17.03 4.24 7.98
N ASP A 82 16.44 4.30 9.17
CA ASP A 82 16.56 5.47 10.06
C ASP A 82 17.59 5.28 11.18
N GLY A 83 18.05 4.04 11.41
CA GLY A 83 18.98 3.70 12.49
C GLY A 83 18.36 3.61 13.88
N LEU A 84 17.03 3.73 13.99
CA LEU A 84 16.27 3.71 15.24
C LEU A 84 15.32 2.52 15.30
N ASP A 85 14.70 2.15 14.18
CA ASP A 85 13.75 1.05 14.14
C ASP A 85 14.45 -0.31 14.01
N SER A 86 14.50 -1.04 15.13
CA SER A 86 15.02 -2.42 15.20
C SER A 86 14.37 -3.42 14.24
N ARG A 87 13.22 -3.08 13.62
CA ARG A 87 12.58 -3.89 12.58
C ARG A 87 13.37 -3.89 11.28
N GLN A 88 14.12 -2.82 11.00
CA GLN A 88 14.87 -2.64 9.76
C GLN A 88 16.15 -3.46 9.75
N LYS A 89 16.12 -4.55 8.98
CA LYS A 89 17.29 -5.40 8.74
C LYS A 89 17.78 -5.20 7.32
N ASN A 90 18.64 -4.20 7.12
CA ASN A 90 19.20 -3.82 5.82
C ASN A 90 18.11 -3.61 4.75
N PRO A 91 17.24 -2.59 4.90
CA PRO A 91 16.24 -2.31 3.88
C PRO A 91 16.93 -2.06 2.54
N PRO A 92 16.43 -2.63 1.43
CA PRO A 92 17.00 -2.39 0.12
C PRO A 92 16.87 -0.89 -0.23
N ALA A 93 17.84 -0.36 -0.96
CA ALA A 93 17.65 0.90 -1.64
C ALA A 93 16.57 0.73 -2.72
N VAL A 94 15.57 1.60 -2.72
CA VAL A 94 14.46 1.56 -3.68
C VAL A 94 14.33 2.94 -4.30
N SER A 95 14.18 2.99 -5.63
CA SER A 95 13.60 4.13 -6.32
C SER A 95 12.52 3.61 -7.27
N CYS A 96 11.27 3.79 -6.87
CA CYS A 96 10.08 3.42 -7.61
C CYS A 96 9.85 4.36 -8.79
N VAL A 97 10.14 5.66 -8.63
CA VAL A 97 9.89 6.63 -9.71
C VAL A 97 10.79 6.37 -10.92
N ALA A 98 12.04 5.96 -10.69
CA ALA A 98 13.02 5.71 -11.75
C ALA A 98 12.61 4.59 -12.74
N THR A 99 11.73 3.68 -12.32
CA THR A 99 11.32 2.51 -13.12
C THR A 99 9.84 2.50 -13.47
N LEU A 100 9.06 3.48 -12.99
CA LEU A 100 7.60 3.51 -13.10
C LEU A 100 7.09 3.42 -14.55
N ASP A 101 7.79 4.05 -15.49
CA ASP A 101 7.37 4.18 -16.89
C ASP A 101 7.98 3.10 -17.82
N GLN A 102 8.60 2.05 -17.28
CA GLN A 102 9.24 0.99 -18.08
C GLN A 102 8.25 0.05 -18.79
N GLY A 103 6.96 0.15 -18.46
CA GLY A 103 5.91 -0.70 -19.01
C GLY A 103 5.92 -2.12 -18.46
N VAL A 104 5.02 -2.96 -18.96
CA VAL A 104 4.73 -4.30 -18.41
C VAL A 104 4.93 -5.44 -19.42
N ALA A 105 5.49 -5.13 -20.60
CA ALA A 105 5.70 -6.12 -21.65
C ALA A 105 6.62 -7.25 -21.17
N GLY A 106 6.18 -8.51 -21.34
CA GLY A 106 6.94 -9.69 -20.92
C GLY A 106 6.84 -10.05 -19.43
N LEU A 107 6.13 -9.26 -18.62
CA LEU A 107 5.87 -9.64 -17.22
C LEU A 107 4.93 -10.85 -17.15
N LYS A 108 5.19 -11.74 -16.18
CA LYS A 108 4.33 -12.87 -15.86
C LYS A 108 3.42 -12.49 -14.70
N ILE A 109 2.12 -12.42 -14.94
CA ILE A 109 1.11 -12.08 -13.92
C ILE A 109 0.45 -13.38 -13.44
N GLY A 110 0.54 -13.65 -12.14
CA GLY A 110 -0.09 -14.81 -11.51
C GLY A 110 -1.44 -14.45 -10.91
N LEU A 111 -2.49 -15.19 -11.28
CA LEU A 111 -3.82 -15.06 -10.69
C LEU A 111 -4.01 -16.08 -9.56
N LEU A 112 -4.04 -15.62 -8.31
CA LEU A 112 -4.29 -16.47 -7.15
C LEU A 112 -5.76 -16.87 -7.12
N ARG A 113 -6.07 -18.16 -7.26
CA ARG A 113 -7.45 -18.65 -7.39
C ARG A 113 -8.24 -18.49 -6.09
N GLU A 114 -7.55 -18.70 -4.98
CA GLU A 114 -8.05 -18.62 -3.61
C GLU A 114 -8.50 -17.20 -3.22
N GLY A 115 -8.11 -16.18 -3.98
CA GLY A 115 -8.54 -14.79 -3.78
C GLY A 115 -9.96 -14.47 -4.29
N PHE A 116 -10.66 -15.44 -4.88
CA PHE A 116 -11.98 -15.25 -5.51
C PHE A 116 -13.01 -16.23 -4.97
N ALA A 117 -14.29 -15.91 -5.12
CA ALA A 117 -15.42 -16.77 -4.77
C ALA A 117 -15.35 -17.31 -3.33
N ILE A 118 -14.95 -16.44 -2.38
CA ILE A 118 -14.83 -16.78 -0.97
C ILE A 118 -16.24 -16.96 -0.39
N PRO A 119 -16.64 -18.17 0.05
CA PRO A 119 -18.01 -18.45 0.44
C PRO A 119 -18.50 -17.55 1.59
N GLY A 120 -19.62 -16.87 1.37
CA GLY A 120 -20.24 -15.99 2.37
C GLY A 120 -19.47 -14.69 2.65
N MET A 121 -18.42 -14.39 1.90
CA MET A 121 -17.57 -13.20 2.12
C MET A 121 -17.33 -12.37 0.85
N SER A 122 -17.25 -12.96 -0.35
CA SER A 122 -17.04 -12.20 -1.59
C SER A 122 -18.34 -11.88 -2.31
N GLU A 123 -18.36 -10.73 -2.98
CA GLU A 123 -19.40 -10.36 -3.93
C GLU A 123 -18.99 -10.81 -5.34
N PRO A 124 -19.80 -11.63 -6.04
CA PRO A 124 -19.44 -12.14 -7.36
C PRO A 124 -19.16 -11.04 -8.40
N GLN A 125 -19.78 -9.87 -8.25
CA GLN A 125 -19.55 -8.74 -9.13
C GLN A 125 -18.12 -8.18 -9.00
N VAL A 126 -17.59 -8.07 -7.78
CA VAL A 126 -16.21 -7.61 -7.54
C VAL A 126 -15.23 -8.62 -8.11
N ASP A 127 -15.48 -9.92 -7.89
CA ASP A 127 -14.68 -11.00 -8.45
C ASP A 127 -14.63 -10.95 -9.99
N ALA A 128 -15.77 -10.69 -10.64
CA ALA A 128 -15.88 -10.58 -12.09
C ALA A 128 -15.15 -9.34 -12.63
N LEU A 129 -15.28 -8.18 -11.96
CA LEU A 129 -14.60 -6.95 -12.35
C LEU A 129 -13.08 -7.09 -12.31
N VAL A 130 -12.53 -7.66 -11.24
CA VAL A 130 -11.08 -7.86 -11.10
C VAL A 130 -10.54 -8.84 -12.15
N ARG A 131 -11.33 -9.85 -12.55
CA ARG A 131 -10.93 -10.81 -13.60
C ARG A 131 -10.94 -10.23 -15.01
N ALA A 132 -11.71 -9.17 -15.24
CA ALA A 132 -11.84 -8.53 -16.55
C ALA A 132 -10.80 -7.43 -16.80
N ALA A 133 -10.20 -6.90 -15.74
CA ALA A 133 -9.13 -5.91 -15.78
C ALA A 133 -7.80 -6.52 -16.25
#